data_AF-A0A258BL04-F1
#
_entry.id   AF-A0A258BL04-F1
#
_cell.length_a   1.000
_cell.length_b   1.000
_cell.length_c   1.000
_cell.angle_alpha   90.00
_cell.angle_beta   90.00
_cell.angle_gamma   90.00
#
_symmetry.space_group_name_H-M   'P 1'
#
loop_
_entity.id
_entity.type
_entity.pdbx_description
1 polymer ?
#
loop_
_entity_poly.entity_id
_entity_poly.type
_entity_poly.pdbx_seq_one_letter_code
_entity_poly.pdbx_strand_id
1 'polypeptide(L)'
;MTDTEATQFVAANKKVTEVANKMTLELQAAKSEDEAAAVQAKAEQQITAAIQTEGITPKRYTEIIQLAETDEATLAKLRAEFGS
;
A
#
# COMPACT_ATOMS: atom_id res chain seq x y z
N MET A 1 -0.08 17.00 5.83
CA MET A 1 0.07 16.32 4.52
C MET A 1 -0.31 17.26 3.40
N THR A 2 0.51 17.37 2.37
CA THR A 2 0.24 18.19 1.16
C THR A 2 -0.78 17.52 0.24
N ASP A 3 -1.27 18.23 -0.78
CA ASP A 3 -2.17 17.65 -1.78
C ASP A 3 -1.44 16.60 -2.62
N THR A 4 -0.20 16.90 -3.05
CA THR A 4 0.65 15.95 -3.75
C THR A 4 0.86 14.66 -2.96
N GLU A 5 1.19 14.75 -1.66
CA GLU A 5 1.34 13.54 -0.83
C GLU A 5 0.04 12.72 -0.74
N ALA A 6 -1.13 13.39 -0.73
CA ALA A 6 -2.41 12.69 -0.71
C ALA A 6 -2.66 11.92 -2.01
N THR A 7 -2.45 12.57 -3.17
CA THR A 7 -2.58 11.93 -4.50
C THR A 7 -1.62 10.74 -4.63
N GLN A 8 -0.35 10.93 -4.26
CA GLN A 8 0.66 9.88 -4.32
C GLN A 8 0.32 8.70 -3.39
N PHE A 9 -0.14 9.00 -2.17
CA PHE A 9 -0.56 7.97 -1.23
C PHE A 9 -1.76 7.17 -1.75
N VAL A 10 -2.80 7.83 -2.26
CA VAL A 10 -3.99 7.16 -2.79
C VAL A 10 -3.63 6.27 -3.99
N ALA A 11 -2.81 6.77 -4.91
CA ALA A 11 -2.32 5.99 -6.04
C ALA A 11 -1.50 4.77 -5.58
N ALA A 12 -0.61 4.96 -4.59
CA ALA A 12 0.19 3.88 -4.04
C ALA A 12 -0.69 2.85 -3.33
N ASN A 13 -1.67 3.29 -2.54
CA ASN A 13 -2.55 2.40 -1.78
C ASN A 13 -3.44 1.54 -2.70
N LYS A 14 -3.86 2.07 -3.86
CA LYS A 14 -4.54 1.26 -4.90
C LYS A 14 -3.65 0.10 -5.35
N LYS A 15 -2.39 0.38 -5.73
CA LYS A 15 -1.42 -0.63 -6.17
C LYS A 15 -1.03 -1.62 -5.07
N VAL A 16 -0.80 -1.14 -3.84
CA VAL A 16 -0.51 -2.01 -2.68
C VAL A 16 -1.67 -2.97 -2.42
N THR A 17 -2.92 -2.49 -2.53
CA THR A 17 -4.11 -3.33 -2.39
C THR A 17 -4.18 -4.40 -3.48
N GLU A 18 -3.87 -4.06 -4.73
CA GLU A 18 -3.79 -5.04 -5.82
C GLU A 18 -2.73 -6.11 -5.57
N VAL A 19 -1.53 -5.72 -5.11
CA VAL A 19 -0.46 -6.66 -4.75
C VAL A 19 -0.90 -7.56 -3.59
N ALA A 20 -1.52 -7.00 -2.56
CA ALA A 20 -2.01 -7.76 -1.41
C ALA A 20 -3.08 -8.79 -1.83
N ASN A 21 -4.05 -8.39 -2.66
CA ASN A 21 -5.06 -9.31 -3.19
C ASN A 21 -4.42 -10.45 -3.98
N LYS A 22 -3.45 -10.14 -4.84
CA LYS A 22 -2.72 -11.14 -5.61
C LYS A 22 -1.91 -12.08 -4.71
N MET A 23 -1.22 -11.55 -3.71
CA MET A 23 -0.49 -12.33 -2.71
C MET A 23 -1.43 -13.30 -1.99
N THR A 24 -2.63 -12.86 -1.57
CA THR A 24 -3.62 -13.73 -0.92
C THR A 24 -4.03 -14.90 -1.83
N LEU A 25 -4.26 -14.65 -3.13
CA LEU A 25 -4.58 -15.71 -4.09
C LEU A 25 -3.41 -16.67 -4.31
N GLU A 26 -2.18 -16.15 -4.43
CA GLU A 26 -0.97 -16.96 -4.59
C GLU A 26 -0.69 -17.82 -3.34
N LEU A 27 -0.94 -17.29 -2.13
CA LEU A 27 -0.81 -18.03 -0.87
C LEU A 27 -1.83 -19.15 -0.73
N GLN A 28 -3.07 -18.96 -1.16
CA GLN A 28 -4.09 -20.02 -1.17
C GLN A 28 -3.72 -21.18 -2.10
N ALA A 29 -2.93 -20.91 -3.14
CA ALA A 29 -2.47 -21.90 -4.10
C ALA A 29 -1.13 -22.56 -3.70
N ALA A 30 -0.41 -22.02 -2.72
CA ALA A 30 0.88 -22.52 -2.27
C ALA A 30 0.72 -23.91 -1.62
N LYS A 31 1.60 -24.84 -1.99
CA LYS A 31 1.55 -26.25 -1.55
C LYS A 31 2.55 -26.55 -0.43
N SER A 32 3.41 -25.59 -0.10
CA SER A 32 4.45 -25.72 0.91
C SER A 32 4.74 -24.40 1.59
N GLU A 33 5.41 -24.48 2.74
CA GLU A 33 5.92 -23.30 3.46
C GLU A 33 6.95 -22.52 2.62
N ASP A 34 7.81 -23.22 1.88
CA ASP A 34 8.79 -22.59 0.98
C ASP A 34 8.12 -21.78 -0.15
N GLU A 35 7.06 -22.33 -0.75
CA GLU A 35 6.28 -21.61 -1.77
C GLU A 35 5.58 -20.39 -1.16
N ALA A 36 5.00 -20.54 0.04
CA ALA A 36 4.36 -19.43 0.73
C ALA A 36 5.36 -18.31 1.08
N ALA A 37 6.56 -18.66 1.55
CA ALA A 37 7.63 -17.70 1.84
C ALA A 37 8.09 -16.96 0.57
N ALA A 38 8.21 -17.66 -0.56
CA ALA A 38 8.54 -17.04 -1.85
C ALA A 38 7.46 -16.05 -2.32
N VAL A 39 6.18 -16.39 -2.14
CA VAL A 39 5.05 -15.50 -2.45
C VAL A 39 5.09 -14.23 -1.58
N GLN A 40 5.34 -14.37 -0.27
CA GLN A 40 5.46 -13.23 0.64
C GLN A 40 6.63 -12.31 0.26
N ALA A 41 7.83 -12.86 0.06
CA ALA A 41 9.02 -12.07 -0.30
C ALA A 41 8.81 -11.30 -1.61
N LYS A 42 8.18 -11.92 -2.61
CA LYS A 42 7.82 -11.27 -3.87
C LYS A 42 6.82 -10.14 -3.67
N ALA A 43 5.80 -10.34 -2.84
CA ALA A 43 4.81 -9.31 -2.54
C ALA A 43 5.43 -8.10 -1.81
N GLU A 44 6.33 -8.33 -0.84
CA GLU A 44 7.04 -7.25 -0.15
C GLU A 44 7.85 -6.36 -1.10
N GLN A 45 8.55 -6.96 -2.06
CA GLN A 45 9.27 -6.24 -3.11
C GLN A 45 8.30 -5.41 -3.98
N GLN A 46 7.17 -6.00 -4.37
CA GLN A 46 6.16 -5.34 -5.19
C GLN A 46 5.46 -4.19 -4.46
N ILE A 47 5.15 -4.35 -3.18
CA ILE A 47 4.60 -3.28 -2.32
C ILE A 47 5.60 -2.11 -2.25
N THR A 48 6.87 -2.39 -1.96
CA THR A 48 7.91 -1.36 -1.88
C THR A 48 8.03 -0.60 -3.20
N ALA A 49 8.08 -1.33 -4.31
CA ALA A 49 8.15 -0.73 -5.64
C ALA A 49 6.90 0.08 -6.00
N ALA A 50 5.70 -0.41 -5.67
CA ALA A 50 4.44 0.28 -5.91
C ALA A 50 4.40 1.63 -5.19
N ILE A 51 4.83 1.68 -3.93
CA ILE A 51 4.91 2.91 -3.13
C ILE A 51 5.91 3.88 -3.77
N GLN A 52 7.13 3.42 -4.06
CA GLN A 52 8.19 4.26 -4.61
C GLN A 52 7.88 4.81 -6.00
N THR A 53 7.16 4.05 -6.84
CA THR A 53 6.79 4.46 -8.20
C THR A 53 5.88 5.69 -8.21
N GLU A 54 5.07 5.87 -7.16
CA GLU A 54 4.23 7.07 -7.00
C GLU A 54 5.00 8.28 -6.44
N GLY A 55 6.30 8.13 -6.17
CA GLY A 55 7.13 9.23 -5.67
C GLY A 55 6.98 9.50 -4.18
N ILE A 56 6.46 8.55 -3.41
CA ILE A 56 6.43 8.57 -1.95
C ILE A 56 7.34 7.45 -1.40
N THR A 57 7.96 7.68 -0.25
CA THR A 57 8.82 6.66 0.37
C THR A 57 7.99 5.65 1.19
N PRO A 58 8.44 4.39 1.36
CA PRO A 58 7.78 3.43 2.25
C PRO A 58 7.56 3.95 3.66
N LYS A 59 8.57 4.62 4.24
CA LYS A 59 8.46 5.25 5.55
C LYS A 59 7.32 6.27 5.58
N ARG A 60 7.27 7.17 4.61
CA ARG A 60 6.25 8.22 4.57
C ARG A 60 4.86 7.65 4.33
N TYR A 61 4.75 6.61 3.50
CA TYR A 61 3.50 5.88 3.30
C TYR A 61 2.97 5.30 4.62
N THR A 62 3.82 4.63 5.40
CA THR A 62 3.44 4.10 6.74
C THR A 62 3.07 5.21 7.71
N GLU A 63 3.80 6.33 7.73
CA GLU A 63 3.45 7.49 8.56
C GLU A 63 2.05 8.04 8.21
N ILE A 64 1.70 8.11 6.92
CA ILE A 64 0.37 8.58 6.49
C ILE A 64 -0.74 7.62 6.96
N ILE A 65 -0.50 6.30 6.95
CA ILE A 65 -1.44 5.32 7.52
C ILE A 65 -1.69 5.62 9.01
N GLN A 66 -0.61 5.76 9.79
CA GLN A 66 -0.71 6.05 11.23
C GLN A 66 -1.39 7.40 11.52
N LEU A 67 -1.11 8.41 10.69
CA LEU A 67 -1.79 9.70 10.78
C LEU A 67 -3.28 9.55 10.47
N ALA A 68 -3.67 8.79 9.45
CA ALA A 68 -5.08 8.59 9.11
C ALA A 68 -5.90 7.88 10.21
N GLU A 69 -5.25 7.14 11.10
CA GLU A 69 -5.89 6.51 12.27
C GLU A 69 -6.20 7.51 13.41
N THR A 70 -5.44 8.61 13.50
CA THR A 70 -5.45 9.50 14.67
C THR A 70 -5.80 10.96 14.35
N ASP A 71 -5.66 11.37 13.09
CA ASP A 71 -5.94 12.72 12.58
C ASP A 71 -7.09 12.68 11.58
N GLU A 72 -8.27 13.12 12.04
CA GLU A 72 -9.48 13.18 11.23
C GLU A 72 -9.33 14.05 9.98
N ALA A 73 -8.52 15.12 10.02
CA ALA A 73 -8.30 15.98 8.87
C ALA A 73 -7.48 15.26 7.79
N THR A 74 -6.46 14.49 8.20
CA THR A 74 -5.72 13.61 7.30
C THR A 74 -6.64 12.55 6.70
N LEU A 75 -7.45 11.88 7.51
CA LEU A 75 -8.40 10.87 7.03
C LEU A 75 -9.45 11.45 6.05
N ALA A 76 -10.00 12.61 6.35
CA ALA A 76 -10.97 13.30 5.48
C ALA A 76 -10.34 13.65 4.13
N LYS A 77 -9.09 14.13 4.13
CA LYS A 77 -8.36 14.44 2.90
C LYS A 77 -8.11 13.20 2.05
N LEU A 78 -7.68 12.10 2.65
CA LEU A 78 -7.49 10.83 1.93
C LEU A 78 -8.81 10.32 1.33
N ARG A 79 -9.91 10.38 2.09
CA ARG A 79 -11.24 9.97 1.61
C ARG A 79 -11.72 10.80 0.42
N ALA A 80 -11.50 12.11 0.45
CA ALA A 80 -11.83 12.98 -0.67
C ALA A 80 -11.05 12.59 -1.93
N GLU A 81 -9.76 12.29 -1.79
CA GLU A 81 -8.89 11.88 -2.90
C GLU A 81 -9.17 10.45 -3.41
N PHE A 82 -9.73 9.57 -2.57
CA PHE A 82 -10.18 8.24 -3.02
C PHE A 82 -11.44 8.31 -3.91
N GLY A 83 -12.28 9.32 -3.71
CA GLY A 83 -13.55 9.49 -4.42
C GLY A 83 -13.50 10.44 -5.62
N SER A 84 -12.35 11.07 -5.90
CA SER A 84 -12.09 11.91 -7.07
C SER A 84 -11.72 11.10 -8.32
#